data_AF-A0A6P4FIF0-F1
#
_entry.id   AF-A0A6P4FIF0-F1
#
_cell.length_a   1.000
_cell.length_b   1.000
_cell.length_c   1.000
_cell.angle_alpha   90.00
_cell.angle_beta   90.00
_cell.angle_gamma   90.00
#
_symmetry.space_group_name_H-M   'P 1'
#
loop_
_entity.id
_entity.type
_entity.pdbx_description
1 polymer ?
#
loop_
_entity_poly.entity_id
_entity_poly.type
_entity_poly.pdbx_seq_one_letter_code
_entity_poly.pdbx_strand_id
1 'polypeptide(L)'
;MSQNVIRQPIPNDCNRFYETRLLSCPPEFYWNSELNQCKLQAPAGCYFTSPVPNWSGSFHNDSKPSPVAVQESHNLMEVCDKKLGQRIVYPGDCTRFIMCDFLPFVMSCPQYLFWNSHLLTCDKICV
;
A
#
# COMPACT_ATOMS: atom_id res chain seq x y z
N MET A 1 -2.85 13.74 -12.93
CA MET A 1 -1.82 13.55 -11.88
C MET A 1 -0.54 13.15 -12.59
N SER A 2 0.43 14.06 -12.71
CA SER A 2 1.67 13.83 -13.46
C SER A 2 2.54 12.82 -12.70
N GLN A 3 2.57 11.56 -13.13
CA GLN A 3 3.52 10.60 -12.59
C GLN A 3 4.93 11.04 -12.99
N ASN A 4 5.82 11.21 -12.02
CA ASN A 4 7.23 11.51 -12.29
C ASN A 4 7.90 10.22 -12.77
N VAL A 5 7.92 10.04 -14.09
CA VAL A 5 8.47 8.85 -14.77
C VAL A 5 9.76 9.27 -15.47
N ILE A 6 10.87 8.69 -15.03
CA ILE A 6 12.20 8.91 -15.60
C ILE A 6 12.56 7.68 -16.42
N ARG A 7 12.95 7.87 -17.69
CA ARG A 7 13.38 6.79 -18.59
C ARG A 7 14.83 6.97 -18.97
N GLN A 8 15.63 5.92 -18.84
CA GLN A 8 17.08 5.97 -19.08
C GLN A 8 17.51 4.83 -20.01
N PRO A 9 18.37 5.08 -21.00
CA PRO A 9 18.86 4.03 -21.89
C PRO A 9 19.80 3.07 -21.16
N ILE A 10 19.84 1.81 -21.60
CA ILE A 10 20.83 0.85 -21.12
C ILE A 10 22.12 1.01 -21.95
N PRO A 11 23.31 1.09 -21.33
CA PRO A 11 24.56 1.09 -22.06
C PRO A 11 24.68 -0.15 -22.94
N ASN A 12 24.98 0.03 -24.24
CA ASN A 12 25.16 -1.04 -25.24
C ASN A 12 23.91 -1.90 -25.57
N ASP A 13 22.70 -1.55 -25.11
CA ASP A 13 21.46 -2.22 -25.53
C ASP A 13 20.46 -1.19 -26.07
N CYS A 14 20.25 -1.21 -27.40
CA CYS A 14 19.35 -0.28 -28.10
C CYS A 14 17.87 -0.66 -27.99
N ASN A 15 17.55 -1.86 -27.48
CA ASN A 15 16.19 -2.38 -27.44
C ASN A 15 15.59 -2.35 -26.02
N ARG A 16 16.35 -1.91 -25.02
CA ARG A 16 15.94 -1.89 -23.61
C ARG A 16 16.24 -0.55 -22.94
N PHE A 17 15.41 -0.19 -21.97
CA PHE A 17 15.57 1.03 -21.16
C PHE A 17 15.10 0.77 -19.73
N TYR A 18 15.61 1.53 -18.77
CA TYR A 18 15.10 1.58 -17.40
C TYR A 18 13.96 2.59 -17.31
N GLU A 19 12.90 2.22 -16.59
CA GLU A 19 11.81 3.13 -16.24
C GLU A 19 11.71 3.21 -14.71
N THR A 20 11.97 4.41 -14.17
CA THR A 20 11.89 4.70 -12.74
C THR A 20 10.64 5.53 -12.48
N ARG A 21 9.80 5.06 -11.57
CA ARG A 21 8.56 5.75 -11.18
C ARG A 21 8.65 6.19 -9.73
N LEU A 22 8.35 7.47 -9.47
CA LEU A 22 8.15 7.93 -8.10
C LEU A 22 6.76 7.51 -7.63
N LEU A 23 6.71 6.62 -6.65
CA LEU A 23 5.50 6.20 -5.96
C LEU A 23 5.46 6.82 -4.57
N SER A 24 4.29 7.25 -4.14
CA SER A 24 4.06 7.76 -2.79
C SER A 24 3.35 6.68 -1.98
N CYS A 25 3.79 6.48 -0.74
CA CYS A 25 3.03 5.66 0.19
C CYS A 25 1.68 6.33 0.50
N PRO A 26 0.64 5.55 0.84
CA PRO A 26 -0.62 6.09 1.37
C PRO A 26 -0.40 6.97 2.61
N PRO A 27 -1.37 7.86 2.94
CA PRO A 27 -1.33 8.64 4.17
C PRO A 27 -1.10 7.74 5.39
N GLU A 28 -0.25 8.19 6.33
CA GLU A 28 0.17 7.44 7.54
C GLU A 28 1.08 6.22 7.31
N PHE A 29 1.48 5.91 6.08
CA PHE A 29 2.44 4.83 5.78
C PHE A 29 3.78 5.37 5.26
N TYR A 30 4.87 4.68 5.58
CA TYR A 30 6.24 5.07 5.28
C TYR A 30 6.98 3.97 4.52
N TRP A 31 7.76 4.35 3.52
CA TRP A 31 8.56 3.40 2.74
C TRP A 31 9.65 2.77 3.63
N ASN A 32 9.68 1.45 3.68
CA ASN A 32 10.77 0.68 4.27
C ASN A 32 11.53 -0.05 3.15
N SER A 33 12.80 0.30 2.95
CA SER A 33 13.66 -0.26 1.91
C SER A 33 14.15 -1.67 2.20
N GLU A 34 14.17 -2.11 3.46
CA GLU A 34 14.60 -3.47 3.83
C GLU A 34 13.56 -4.51 3.44
N LEU A 35 12.27 -4.15 3.63
CA LEU A 35 11.12 -4.99 3.33
C LEU A 35 10.49 -4.67 1.97
N ASN A 36 10.99 -3.65 1.28
CA ASN A 36 10.45 -3.15 0.00
C ASN A 36 8.94 -2.90 0.04
N GLN A 37 8.45 -2.32 1.14
CA GLN A 37 7.02 -2.07 1.34
C GLN A 37 6.77 -0.83 2.20
N CYS A 38 5.61 -0.20 2.00
CA CYS A 38 5.12 0.85 2.87
C CYS A 38 4.58 0.24 4.18
N LYS A 39 5.05 0.71 5.34
CA LYS A 39 4.61 0.28 6.66
C LYS A 39 4.32 1.47 7.58
N LEU A 40 3.50 1.27 8.59
CA LEU A 40 3.13 2.31 9.57
C LEU A 40 4.32 2.83 10.38
N GLN A 41 5.39 2.04 10.52
CA GLN A 41 6.57 2.47 11.27
C GLN A 41 7.50 3.28 10.37
N ALA A 42 7.57 4.58 10.62
CA ALA A 42 8.60 5.43 10.01
C ALA A 42 9.99 4.90 10.39
N PRO A 43 10.87 4.60 9.41
CA PRO A 43 12.25 4.27 9.72
C PRO A 43 12.93 5.49 10.37
N ALA A 44 13.90 5.23 11.25
CA ALA A 44 14.73 6.28 11.84
C ALA A 44 15.44 7.05 10.71
N GLY A 45 15.03 8.31 10.47
CA GLY A 45 15.57 9.13 9.37
C GLY A 45 14.52 9.74 8.44
N CYS A 46 13.27 9.29 8.47
CA CYS A 46 12.17 9.96 7.75
C CYS A 46 11.58 11.07 8.61
N TYR A 47 12.16 12.28 8.54
CA TYR A 47 11.61 13.47 9.19
C TYR A 47 10.84 14.31 8.15
N PHE A 48 9.51 14.35 8.28
CA PHE A 48 8.74 15.41 7.64
C PHE A 48 8.84 16.66 8.52
N THR A 49 9.69 17.60 8.15
CA THR A 49 9.63 18.96 8.71
C THR A 49 8.44 19.70 8.09
N SER A 50 7.23 19.34 8.50
CA SER A 50 6.07 20.20 8.33
C SER A 50 5.61 20.68 9.71
N PRO A 51 5.41 21.99 9.92
CA PRO A 51 5.02 22.53 11.20
C PRO A 51 3.56 22.17 11.51
N VAL A 52 3.37 21.10 12.27
CA VAL A 52 2.12 20.83 12.99
C VAL A 52 2.47 20.63 14.47
N PRO A 53 1.65 21.17 15.41
CA PRO A 53 2.07 21.55 16.74
C PRO A 53 2.38 20.34 17.62
N ASN A 54 3.59 20.32 18.17
CA ASN A 54 4.02 19.63 19.40
C ASN A 54 3.20 18.38 19.80
N TRP A 55 3.54 17.21 19.24
CA TRP A 55 3.38 15.95 19.95
C TRP A 55 4.76 15.49 20.39
N SER A 56 5.25 16.08 21.48
CA SER A 56 6.24 15.44 22.34
C SER A 56 5.54 14.30 23.07
N GLY A 57 5.41 13.15 22.41
CA GLY A 57 4.92 11.93 23.04
C GLY A 57 5.95 10.84 22.88
N SER A 58 6.67 10.61 23.99
CA SER A 58 7.51 9.46 24.24
C SER A 58 6.87 8.17 23.74
N PHE A 59 7.68 7.32 23.09
CA PHE A 59 7.40 5.91 22.88
C PHE A 59 7.13 5.26 24.25
N HIS A 60 5.87 5.06 24.60
CA HIS A 60 5.49 4.22 25.73
C HIS A 60 5.32 2.79 25.22
N ASN A 61 6.28 1.94 25.61
CA ASN A 61 6.10 0.49 25.67
C ASN A 61 5.01 0.21 26.72
N ASP A 62 3.76 0.18 26.29
CA ASP A 62 2.67 -0.32 27.12
C ASP A 62 2.38 -1.77 26.70
N SER A 63 2.86 -2.69 27.53
CA SER A 63 2.56 -4.11 27.48
C SER A 63 1.08 -4.35 27.82
N LYS A 64 0.19 -3.95 26.93
CA LYS A 64 -1.18 -4.44 26.90
C LYS A 64 -1.24 -5.59 25.90
N PRO A 65 -1.65 -6.80 26.28
CA PRO A 65 -2.04 -7.81 25.30
C PRO A 65 -3.30 -7.29 24.59
N SER A 66 -3.09 -6.51 23.53
CA SER A 66 -4.11 -6.16 22.57
C SER A 66 -4.48 -7.44 21.82
N PRO A 67 -5.79 -7.73 21.61
CA PRO A 67 -6.22 -8.98 21.04
C PRO A 67 -5.69 -9.11 19.61
N VAL A 68 -4.71 -10.00 19.47
CA VAL A 68 -4.35 -10.76 18.28
C VAL A 68 -4.39 -9.95 16.98
N ALA A 69 -3.28 -9.28 16.68
CA ALA A 69 -2.95 -8.92 15.30
C ALA A 69 -2.88 -10.21 14.48
N VAL A 70 -3.97 -10.54 13.79
CA VAL A 70 -3.98 -11.60 12.78
C VAL A 70 -3.07 -11.12 11.65
N GLN A 71 -2.04 -11.90 11.40
CA GLN A 71 -1.08 -11.73 10.32
C GLN A 71 -1.83 -11.69 8.96
N GLU A 72 -2.21 -10.53 8.45
CA GLU A 72 -2.84 -10.43 7.10
C GLU A 72 -1.81 -10.46 5.96
N SER A 73 -0.51 -10.47 6.25
CA SER A 73 0.54 -10.43 5.22
C SER A 73 0.83 -11.76 4.53
N HIS A 74 0.38 -12.90 5.07
CA HIS A 74 0.75 -14.22 4.54
C HIS A 74 -0.29 -14.85 3.60
N ASN A 75 -1.48 -14.26 3.45
CA ASN A 75 -2.55 -14.82 2.62
C ASN A 75 -2.80 -14.04 1.32
N LEU A 76 -2.38 -12.77 1.23
CA LEU A 76 -2.59 -11.96 0.01
C LEU A 76 -1.89 -12.54 -1.23
N MET A 77 -0.72 -13.14 -1.03
CA MET A 77 0.05 -13.78 -2.09
C MET A 77 -0.69 -14.99 -2.68
N GLU A 78 -1.37 -15.76 -1.83
CA GLU A 78 -2.19 -16.91 -2.22
C GLU A 78 -3.48 -16.45 -2.91
N VAL A 79 -4.15 -15.44 -2.35
CA VAL A 79 -5.39 -14.88 -2.91
C VAL A 79 -5.14 -14.23 -4.29
N CYS A 80 -3.96 -13.66 -4.50
CA CYS A 80 -3.54 -13.07 -5.76
C CYS A 80 -2.86 -14.06 -6.72
N ASP A 81 -2.75 -15.35 -6.37
CA ASP A 81 -2.19 -16.36 -7.28
C ASP A 81 -2.97 -16.34 -8.60
N LYS A 82 -2.24 -16.16 -9.70
CA LYS A 82 -2.78 -16.04 -11.08
C LYS A 82 -3.75 -14.87 -11.33
N LYS A 83 -3.81 -13.88 -10.43
CA LYS A 83 -4.67 -12.67 -10.57
C LYS A 83 -3.85 -11.39 -10.73
N LEU A 84 -2.66 -11.49 -11.32
CA LEU A 84 -1.77 -10.35 -11.53
C LEU A 84 -2.43 -9.28 -12.41
N GLY A 85 -2.38 -8.02 -11.95
CA GLY A 85 -3.05 -6.86 -12.55
C GLY A 85 -4.54 -6.72 -12.22
N GLN A 86 -5.12 -7.59 -11.39
CA GLN A 86 -6.55 -7.54 -11.03
C GLN A 86 -6.78 -6.88 -9.68
N ARG A 87 -7.99 -6.35 -9.49
CA ARG A 87 -8.48 -5.83 -8.21
C ARG A 87 -9.64 -6.69 -7.77
N ILE A 88 -9.53 -7.29 -6.59
CA ILE A 88 -10.49 -8.27 -6.08
C ILE A 88 -11.01 -7.87 -4.71
N VAL A 89 -12.20 -8.36 -4.36
CA VAL A 89 -12.83 -8.07 -3.07
C VAL A 89 -11.96 -8.62 -1.93
N TYR A 90 -11.89 -7.90 -0.81
CA TYR A 90 -11.25 -8.42 0.39
C TYR A 90 -12.14 -9.47 1.08
N PRO A 91 -11.62 -10.65 1.46
CA PRO A 91 -12.42 -11.69 2.08
C PRO A 91 -12.97 -11.23 3.44
N GLY A 92 -14.29 -11.16 3.56
CA GLY A 92 -14.97 -10.80 4.80
C GLY A 92 -15.11 -9.29 5.08
N ASP A 93 -14.57 -8.41 4.24
CA ASP A 93 -14.74 -6.96 4.37
C ASP A 93 -14.95 -6.27 3.01
N CYS A 94 -16.21 -5.94 2.72
CA CYS A 94 -16.61 -5.22 1.51
C CYS A 94 -16.09 -3.78 1.43
N THR A 95 -15.65 -3.20 2.55
CA THR A 95 -15.07 -1.85 2.56
C THR A 95 -13.64 -1.83 2.05
N ARG A 96 -13.07 -2.99 1.70
CA ARG A 96 -11.70 -3.14 1.25
C ARG A 96 -11.63 -4.00 0.00
N PHE A 97 -10.54 -3.80 -0.75
CA PHE A 97 -10.21 -4.61 -1.91
C PHE A 97 -8.71 -4.85 -1.98
N ILE A 98 -8.32 -5.94 -2.62
CA ILE A 98 -6.93 -6.32 -2.83
C ILE A 98 -6.55 -5.93 -4.25
N MET A 99 -5.49 -5.16 -4.40
CA MET A 99 -4.85 -4.89 -5.68
C MET A 99 -3.74 -5.92 -5.87
N CYS A 100 -3.95 -6.87 -6.76
CA CYS A 100 -3.03 -7.95 -7.06
C CYS A 100 -2.02 -7.50 -8.11
N ASP A 101 -1.00 -6.75 -7.73
CA ASP A 101 0.14 -6.44 -8.59
C ASP A 101 1.34 -7.33 -8.24
N PHE A 102 2.55 -6.96 -8.70
CA PHE A 102 3.78 -7.66 -8.34
C PHE A 102 3.96 -7.79 -6.80
N LEU A 103 3.44 -6.81 -6.06
CA LEU A 103 3.28 -6.85 -4.62
C LEU A 103 1.79 -6.57 -4.31
N PRO A 104 1.01 -7.55 -3.81
CA PRO A 104 -0.39 -7.36 -3.53
C PRO A 104 -0.60 -6.56 -2.25
N PHE A 105 -1.60 -5.70 -2.26
CA PHE A 105 -1.90 -4.86 -1.10
C PHE A 105 -3.40 -4.57 -0.98
N VAL A 106 -3.83 -4.35 0.26
CA VAL A 106 -5.22 -4.04 0.59
C VAL A 106 -5.41 -2.53 0.53
N MET A 107 -6.43 -2.09 -0.20
CA MET A 107 -6.91 -0.72 -0.21
C MET A 107 -8.31 -0.66 0.42
N SER A 108 -8.56 0.39 1.20
CA SER A 108 -9.89 0.67 1.75
C SER A 108 -10.65 1.66 0.85
N CYS A 109 -11.94 1.43 0.68
CA CYS A 109 -12.85 2.36 0.06
C CYS A 109 -13.08 3.58 0.98
N PRO A 110 -13.42 4.75 0.39
CA PRO A 110 -13.84 5.92 1.15
C PRO A 110 -15.05 5.60 2.04
N GLN A 111 -15.26 6.42 3.07
CA GLN A 111 -16.36 6.25 4.02
C GLN A 111 -17.72 6.01 3.33
N TYR A 112 -18.44 5.00 3.81
CA TYR A 112 -19.75 4.57 3.31
C TYR A 112 -19.76 4.02 1.87
N LEU A 113 -18.61 3.65 1.33
CA LEU A 113 -18.49 2.97 0.03
C LEU A 113 -17.91 1.55 0.20
N PHE A 114 -18.25 0.71 -0.75
CA PHE A 114 -17.89 -0.70 -0.82
C PHE A 114 -17.24 -1.01 -2.18
N TRP A 115 -16.37 -2.01 -2.20
CA TRP A 115 -15.77 -2.43 -3.45
C TRP A 115 -16.81 -3.08 -4.38
N ASN A 116 -16.92 -2.54 -5.59
CA ASN A 116 -17.75 -3.08 -6.67
C ASN A 116 -16.82 -3.68 -7.73
N SER A 117 -16.76 -5.01 -7.79
CA SER A 117 -15.90 -5.76 -8.70
C SER A 117 -16.32 -5.66 -10.16
N HIS A 118 -17.59 -5.35 -10.44
CA HIS A 118 -18.08 -5.11 -11.80
C HIS A 118 -17.61 -3.77 -12.37
N LEU A 119 -17.59 -2.73 -11.51
CA LEU A 119 -17.15 -1.39 -11.89
C LEU A 119 -15.66 -1.13 -11.64
N LEU A 120 -14.97 -2.08 -10.98
CA LEU A 120 -13.57 -1.98 -10.55
C LEU A 120 -13.30 -0.70 -9.74
N THR A 121 -14.27 -0.28 -8.94
CA THR A 121 -14.23 0.96 -8.15
C THR A 121 -15.05 0.82 -6.87
N CYS A 122 -14.88 1.78 -5.96
CA CYS A 122 -15.71 1.90 -4.77
C CYS A 122 -17.07 2.53 -5.13
N ASP A 123 -18.15 1.86 -4.76
CA ASP A 123 -19.54 2.26 -5.04
C ASP A 123 -20.43 1.97 -3.82
N LYS A 124 -21.72 2.27 -3.89
CA LYS A 124 -22.69 2.08 -2.80
C LYS A 124 -23.08 0.61 -2.56
N ILE A 125 -22.57 -0.31 -3.38
CA ILE A 125 -22.94 -1.73 -3.42
C ILE A 125 -21.69 -2.59 -3.41
N CYS A 126 -21.71 -3.64 -2.58
CA CYS A 126 -20.67 -4.68 -2.57
C CYS A 126 -21.08 -5.81 -3.49
N VAL A 127 -20.31 -6.00 -4.57
CA VAL A 127 -20.56 -7.02 -5.60
C VAL A 127 -19.26 -7.54 -6.17
#